data_AF-A0A565CLR3-F1
#
_entry.id   AF-A0A565CLR3-F1
#
_cell.length_a   1.000
_cell.length_b   1.000
_cell.length_c   1.000
_cell.angle_alpha   90.00
_cell.angle_beta   90.00
_cell.angle_gamma   90.00
#
_symmetry.space_group_name_H-M   'P 1'
#
loop_
_entity.id
_entity.type
_entity.pdbx_description
1 polymer ?
#
loop_
_entity_poly.entity_id
_entity_poly.type
_entity_poly.pdbx_seq_one_letter_code
_entity_poly.pdbx_strand_id
1 'polypeptide(L)'
;MSGLALSVQKTTFFSSGLSDAEAMSISKSRGIARGLLPVRYLGVSLCTKKLDIIQCEPLLQRIKTRMTTWASKTLSYAGRLQILTSVIAGISGFWCSTFLLPKECIDKINSLCGDRLSDLGLLELLGPL
;
A
#
# COMPACT_ATOMS: atom_id res chain seq x y z
N MET A 1 34.94 -3.85 -9.77
CA MET A 1 33.57 -3.87 -10.33
C MET A 1 32.72 -4.84 -9.51
N SER A 2 31.46 -4.54 -9.24
CA SER A 2 30.61 -5.29 -8.28
C SER A 2 30.14 -6.68 -8.75
N GLY A 3 30.43 -7.10 -9.99
CA GLY A 3 30.02 -8.40 -10.53
C GLY A 3 28.51 -8.56 -10.78
N LEU A 4 27.72 -7.49 -10.62
CA LEU A 4 26.27 -7.51 -10.80
C LEU A 4 25.88 -7.25 -12.26
N ALA A 5 24.85 -7.96 -12.73
CA ALA A 5 24.27 -7.81 -14.06
C ALA A 5 22.82 -7.29 -13.97
N LEU A 6 22.42 -6.49 -14.96
CA LEU A 6 21.06 -5.94 -15.06
C LEU A 6 20.08 -7.05 -15.51
N SER A 7 18.98 -7.21 -14.78
CA SER A 7 17.87 -8.07 -15.19
C SER A 7 16.94 -7.32 -16.14
N VAL A 8 17.17 -7.44 -17.46
CA VAL A 8 16.39 -6.77 -18.51
C VAL A 8 14.87 -6.99 -18.37
N GLN A 9 14.44 -8.18 -17.94
CA GLN A 9 13.02 -8.51 -17.73
C GLN A 9 12.34 -7.73 -16.60
N LYS A 10 13.10 -7.26 -15.60
CA LYS A 10 12.58 -6.54 -14.43
C LYS A 10 12.82 -5.04 -14.52
N THR A 11 13.63 -4.61 -15.48
CA THR A 11 14.01 -3.22 -15.66
C THR A 11 13.16 -2.59 -16.74
N THR A 12 12.63 -1.41 -16.45
CA THR A 12 12.03 -0.52 -17.44
C THR A 12 12.68 0.84 -17.31
N PHE A 13 12.79 1.57 -18.41
CA PHE A 13 13.31 2.95 -18.38
C PHE A 13 12.17 3.95 -18.58
N PHE A 14 12.31 5.12 -17.96
CA PHE A 14 11.38 6.23 -18.08
C PHE A 14 12.13 7.44 -18.62
N SER A 15 11.54 8.14 -19.58
CA SER A 15 12.15 9.32 -20.21
C SER A 15 11.11 10.44 -20.35
N SER A 16 11.54 11.66 -20.09
CA SER A 16 10.78 12.89 -20.34
C SER A 16 11.52 13.73 -21.37
N GLY A 17 10.80 14.35 -22.31
CA GLY A 17 11.38 15.24 -23.32
C GLY A 17 12.06 14.56 -24.52
N LEU A 18 12.04 13.23 -24.61
CA LEU A 18 12.48 12.51 -25.82
C LEU A 18 11.32 12.31 -26.79
N SER A 19 11.61 12.37 -28.09
CA SER A 19 10.68 11.91 -29.12
C SER A 19 10.49 10.38 -29.06
N ASP A 20 9.36 9.89 -29.57
CA ASP A 20 9.09 8.45 -29.57
C ASP A 20 10.10 7.66 -30.41
N ALA A 21 10.66 8.26 -31.47
CA ALA A 21 11.71 7.67 -32.28
C ALA A 21 13.00 7.44 -31.48
N GLU A 22 13.43 8.43 -30.70
CA GLU A 22 14.61 8.31 -29.83
C GLU A 22 14.39 7.28 -28.73
N ALA A 23 13.21 7.30 -28.10
CA ALA A 23 12.87 6.33 -27.06
C ALA A 23 12.81 4.89 -27.61
N MET A 24 12.30 4.69 -28.83
CA MET A 24 12.34 3.39 -29.50
C MET A 24 13.76 2.94 -29.84
N SER A 25 14.63 3.86 -30.27
CA SER A 25 16.05 3.55 -30.53
C SER A 25 16.77 3.07 -29.26
N ILE A 26 16.51 3.72 -28.12
CA ILE A 26 17.05 3.31 -26.81
C ILE A 26 16.52 1.93 -26.40
N SER A 27 15.21 1.72 -26.55
CA SER A 27 14.58 0.42 -26.27
C SER A 27 15.21 -0.71 -27.08
N LYS A 28 15.42 -0.48 -28.39
CA LYS A 28 16.00 -1.46 -29.31
C LYS A 28 17.48 -1.73 -29.05
N SER A 29 18.27 -0.70 -28.73
CA SER A 29 19.70 -0.85 -28.47
C SER A 29 20.01 -1.51 -27.13
N ARG A 30 19.19 -1.28 -26.11
CA ARG A 30 19.40 -1.79 -24.74
C ARG A 30 18.58 -3.05 -24.42
N GLY A 31 17.56 -3.36 -25.22
CA GLY A 31 16.59 -4.43 -24.94
C GLY A 31 15.64 -4.14 -23.77
N ILE A 32 15.62 -2.90 -23.26
CA ILE A 32 14.84 -2.50 -22.09
C ILE A 32 13.56 -1.80 -22.55
N ALA A 33 12.41 -2.26 -22.08
CA ALA A 33 11.13 -1.64 -22.43
C ALA A 33 10.96 -0.25 -21.80
N ARG A 34 10.33 0.66 -22.54
CA ARG A 34 9.92 1.98 -22.03
C ARG A 34 8.69 1.83 -21.13
N GLY A 35 8.76 2.33 -19.91
CA GLY A 35 7.64 2.43 -19.00
C GLY A 35 6.88 3.76 -19.15
N LEU A 36 5.60 3.75 -18.78
CA LEU A 36 4.76 4.94 -18.65
C LEU A 36 4.34 5.11 -17.19
N LEU A 37 4.23 6.36 -16.75
CA LEU A 37 3.73 6.70 -15.41
C LEU A 37 2.19 6.64 -15.40
N PRO A 38 1.57 6.29 -14.26
CA PRO A 38 2.17 5.99 -12.96
C PRO A 38 2.69 4.54 -12.86
N VAL A 39 3.92 4.35 -12.35
CA VAL A 39 4.51 3.02 -12.12
C VAL A 39 4.36 2.59 -10.67
N ARG A 40 4.14 1.31 -10.39
CA ARG A 40 4.19 0.79 -9.00
C ARG A 40 5.60 0.42 -8.60
N TYR A 41 6.09 0.99 -7.51
CA TYR A 41 7.35 0.66 -6.88
C TYR A 41 7.12 0.31 -5.41
N LEU A 42 7.65 -0.83 -4.95
CA LEU A 42 7.46 -1.32 -3.58
C LEU A 42 5.98 -1.41 -3.12
N GLY A 43 5.07 -1.66 -4.06
CA GLY A 43 3.64 -1.81 -3.77
C GLY A 43 2.86 -0.49 -3.72
N VAL A 44 3.50 0.65 -3.99
CA VAL A 44 2.86 1.97 -4.09
C VAL A 44 3.03 2.56 -5.49
N SER A 45 2.04 3.32 -5.97
CA SER A 45 2.13 4.01 -7.25
C SER A 45 2.99 5.25 -7.12
N LEU A 46 4.10 5.32 -7.84
CA LEU A 46 4.90 6.53 -8.02
C LEU A 46 4.10 7.52 -8.88
N CYS A 47 3.22 8.25 -8.21
CA CYS A 47 2.46 9.37 -8.76
C CYS A 47 3.18 10.68 -8.42
N THR A 48 3.30 11.58 -9.39
CA THR A 48 3.81 12.95 -9.17
C THR A 48 2.74 13.90 -8.61
N LYS A 49 1.49 13.41 -8.49
CA LYS A 49 0.30 14.19 -8.08
C LYS A 49 -0.20 13.71 -6.71
N LYS A 50 -1.03 14.55 -6.06
CA LYS A 50 -1.75 14.18 -4.83
C LYS A 50 -2.52 12.88 -5.04
N LEU A 51 -2.52 12.03 -4.02
CA LEU A 51 -3.17 10.75 -4.08
C LEU A 51 -4.69 10.92 -4.01
N ASP A 52 -5.42 10.32 -4.94
CA ASP A 52 -6.89 10.30 -4.90
C ASP A 52 -7.39 9.15 -4.02
N ILE A 53 -8.63 9.22 -3.55
CA ILE A 53 -9.26 8.16 -2.75
C ILE A 53 -9.29 6.83 -3.50
N ILE A 54 -9.47 6.86 -4.83
CA ILE A 54 -9.43 5.68 -5.71
C ILE A 54 -8.05 5.02 -5.67
N GLN A 55 -6.99 5.83 -5.58
CA GLN A 55 -5.62 5.34 -5.48
C GLN A 55 -5.26 4.82 -4.08
N CYS A 56 -6.05 5.19 -3.06
CA CYS A 56 -5.95 4.64 -1.71
C CYS A 56 -6.61 3.26 -1.57
N GLU A 57 -7.38 2.79 -2.56
CA GLU A 57 -8.09 1.52 -2.47
C GLU A 57 -7.18 0.32 -2.14
N PRO A 58 -5.97 0.18 -2.72
CA PRO A 58 -5.07 -0.91 -2.35
C PRO A 58 -4.63 -0.87 -0.88
N LEU A 59 -4.49 0.33 -0.30
CA LEU A 59 -4.20 0.51 1.13
C LEU A 59 -5.38 0.04 1.98
N LEU A 60 -6.59 0.51 1.65
CA LEU A 60 -7.81 0.16 2.36
C LEU A 60 -8.08 -1.35 2.31
N GLN A 61 -7.94 -1.96 1.14
CA GLN A 61 -8.07 -3.42 0.97
C GLN A 61 -7.03 -4.16 1.80
N ARG A 62 -5.76 -3.72 1.78
CA ARG A 62 -4.69 -4.38 2.57
C ARG A 62 -4.96 -4.30 4.07
N ILE A 63 -5.44 -3.17 4.57
CA ILE A 63 -5.87 -3.01 5.97
C ILE A 63 -7.06 -3.93 6.26
N LYS A 64 -8.09 -3.90 5.42
CA LYS A 64 -9.29 -4.74 5.57
C LYS A 64 -8.96 -6.22 5.59
N THR A 65 -8.14 -6.73 4.66
CA THR A 65 -7.70 -8.13 4.62
C THR A 65 -6.92 -8.52 5.87
N ARG A 66 -6.07 -7.64 6.40
CA ARG A 66 -5.36 -7.91 7.65
C ARG A 66 -6.33 -8.00 8.82
N MET A 67 -7.26 -7.06 8.93
CA MET A 67 -8.28 -7.05 9.96
C MET A 67 -9.21 -8.28 9.90
N THR A 68 -9.65 -8.70 8.72
CA THR A 68 -10.49 -9.92 8.59
C THR A 68 -9.72 -11.18 8.98
N THR A 69 -8.44 -11.27 8.60
CA THR A 69 -7.56 -12.39 8.97
C THR A 69 -7.31 -12.46 10.48
N TRP A 70 -7.40 -11.34 11.20
CA TRP A 70 -7.27 -11.32 12.66
C TRP A 70 -8.60 -11.48 13.37
N ALA A 71 -9.70 -11.02 12.77
CA ALA A 71 -11.04 -11.25 13.31
C ALA A 71 -11.39 -12.75 13.37
N SER A 72 -10.81 -13.57 12.49
CA SER A 72 -10.94 -15.03 12.55
C SER A 72 -10.11 -15.68 13.68
N LYS A 73 -9.26 -14.93 14.37
CA LYS A 73 -8.47 -15.40 15.51
C LYS A 73 -9.10 -14.89 16.81
N THR A 74 -9.23 -15.77 17.79
CA THR A 74 -9.67 -15.42 19.15
C THR A 74 -8.55 -14.67 19.89
N LEU A 75 -8.44 -13.36 19.64
CA LEU A 75 -7.51 -12.46 20.32
C LEU A 75 -8.22 -11.75 21.46
N SER A 76 -7.52 -11.56 22.60
CA SER A 76 -7.99 -10.67 23.67
C SER A 76 -8.05 -9.22 23.21
N TYR A 77 -8.78 -8.37 23.92
CA TYR A 77 -8.82 -6.93 23.65
C TYR A 77 -7.42 -6.29 23.54
N ALA A 78 -6.53 -6.60 24.49
CA ALA A 78 -5.15 -6.11 24.47
C ALA A 78 -4.36 -6.61 23.24
N GLY A 79 -4.54 -7.88 22.84
CA GLY A 79 -3.94 -8.42 21.62
C GLY A 79 -4.42 -7.72 20.36
N ARG A 80 -5.72 -7.39 20.29
CA ARG A 80 -6.30 -6.63 19.17
C ARG A 80 -5.74 -5.21 19.11
N LEU A 81 -5.65 -4.53 20.25
CA LEU A 81 -5.09 -3.17 20.34
C LEU A 81 -3.62 -3.17 19.90
N GLN A 82 -2.82 -4.13 20.36
CA GLN A 82 -1.41 -4.26 19.99
C GLN A 82 -1.22 -4.46 18.48
N ILE A 83 -2.08 -5.25 17.85
CA ILE A 83 -2.03 -5.46 16.40
C ILE A 83 -2.40 -4.18 15.65
N LEU A 84 -3.42 -3.45 16.12
CA LEU A 84 -3.82 -2.17 15.54
C LEU A 84 -2.67 -1.17 15.57
N THR A 85 -2.04 -1.00 16.74
CA THR A 85 -0.97 -0.02 16.96
C THR A 85 0.34 -0.41 16.28
N SER A 86 0.63 -1.70 16.10
CA SER A 86 1.87 -2.13 15.43
C SER A 86 1.69 -2.23 13.92
N VAL A 87 0.72 -3.02 13.46
CA VAL A 87 0.64 -3.40 12.04
C VAL A 87 -0.11 -2.36 11.23
N ILE A 88 -1.29 -1.89 11.69
CA ILE A 88 -2.05 -0.89 10.94
C ILE A 88 -1.31 0.44 10.93
N ALA A 89 -0.77 0.88 12.08
CA ALA A 89 0.04 2.09 12.13
C ALA A 89 1.31 1.98 11.25
N GLY A 90 1.96 0.81 11.20
CA GLY A 90 3.10 0.58 10.32
C GLY A 90 2.76 0.66 8.83
N ILE A 91 1.63 0.06 8.41
CA ILE A 91 1.16 0.13 7.02
C ILE A 91 0.79 1.57 6.64
N SER A 92 0.01 2.25 7.49
CA SER A 92 -0.39 3.65 7.26
C SER A 92 0.83 4.58 7.27
N GLY A 93 1.76 4.38 8.20
CA GLY A 93 3.00 5.16 8.31
C GLY A 93 3.88 5.05 7.07
N PHE A 94 4.02 3.85 6.49
CA PHE A 94 4.72 3.67 5.22
C PHE A 94 4.09 4.50 4.10
N TRP A 95 2.76 4.50 3.98
CA TRP A 95 2.05 5.31 2.98
C TRP A 95 2.19 6.81 3.25
N CYS A 96 2.07 7.26 4.51
CA CYS A 96 2.27 8.65 4.90
C CYS A 96 3.69 9.17 4.57
N SER A 97 4.70 8.29 4.64
CA SER A 97 6.08 8.68 4.31
C SER A 97 6.29 8.99 2.83
N THR A 98 5.47 8.39 1.96
CA THR A 98 5.59 8.54 0.51
C THR A 98 4.55 9.50 -0.07
N PHE A 99 3.37 9.62 0.56
CA PHE A 99 2.26 10.45 0.07
C PHE A 99 1.55 11.19 1.20
N LEU A 100 0.97 12.34 0.84
CA LEU A 100 -0.05 12.98 1.65
C LEU A 100 -1.38 12.26 1.45
N LEU A 101 -1.87 11.55 2.47
CA LEU A 101 -3.16 10.87 2.38
C LEU A 101 -4.34 11.86 2.46
N PRO A 102 -5.37 11.68 1.63
CA PRO A 102 -6.64 12.40 1.78
C PRO A 102 -7.27 12.13 3.14
N LYS A 103 -7.94 13.14 3.70
CA LYS A 103 -8.71 13.00 4.95
C LYS A 103 -9.72 11.85 4.87
N GLU A 104 -10.42 11.74 3.74
CA GLU A 104 -11.37 10.66 3.49
C GLU A 104 -10.75 9.26 3.62
N CYS A 105 -9.48 9.08 3.25
CA CYS A 105 -8.81 7.78 3.42
C CYS A 105 -8.54 7.50 4.89
N ILE A 106 -8.08 8.51 5.64
CA ILE A 106 -7.82 8.41 7.08
C ILE A 106 -9.12 8.11 7.82
N ASP A 107 -10.22 8.78 7.47
CA ASP A 107 -11.53 8.58 8.08
C ASP A 107 -12.05 7.16 7.87
N LYS A 108 -11.88 6.60 6.65
CA LYS A 108 -12.22 5.20 6.36
C LYS A 108 -11.38 4.23 7.17
N ILE A 109 -10.07 4.48 7.33
CA ILE A 109 -9.20 3.65 8.17
C ILE A 109 -9.68 3.69 9.62
N ASN A 110 -9.95 4.88 10.15
CA ASN A 110 -10.42 5.05 11.52
C ASN A 110 -11.76 4.37 11.77
N SER A 111 -12.71 4.49 10.82
CA SER A 111 -14.00 3.79 10.89
C SER A 111 -13.82 2.27 10.91
N LEU A 112 -13.00 1.70 10.02
CA LEU A 112 -12.72 0.26 10.01
C LEU A 112 -12.10 -0.23 11.33
N CYS A 113 -11.18 0.56 11.88
CA CYS A 113 -10.54 0.30 13.18
C CYS A 113 -11.54 0.36 14.35
N GLY A 114 -12.42 1.37 14.35
CA GLY A 114 -13.43 1.56 15.38
C GLY A 114 -14.46 0.43 15.39
N ASP A 115 -15.04 0.10 14.23
CA ASP A 115 -16.06 -0.94 14.09
C ASP A 115 -15.55 -2.30 14.61
N ARG A 116 -14.28 -2.63 14.36
CA ARG A 116 -13.71 -3.90 14.82
C ARG A 116 -13.39 -3.95 16.31
N LEU A 117 -13.14 -2.80 16.94
CA LEU A 117 -12.96 -2.74 18.39
C LEU A 117 -14.31 -2.81 19.12
N SER A 118 -15.35 -2.16 18.59
CA SER A 118 -16.70 -2.13 19.19
C SER A 118 -17.44 -3.46 19.06
N ASP A 119 -17.39 -4.11 17.89
CA ASP A 119 -18.05 -5.39 17.60
C ASP A 119 -17.66 -6.52 18.58
N LEU A 120 -16.40 -6.54 19.05
CA LEU A 120 -15.93 -7.53 20.04
C LEU A 120 -15.89 -7.04 21.49
N GLY A 121 -16.00 -5.73 21.73
CA GLY A 121 -16.19 -5.21 23.10
C GLY A 121 -17.56 -5.60 23.67
N LEU A 122 -18.57 -5.69 22.80
CA LEU A 122 -19.89 -6.22 23.16
C LEU A 122 -19.87 -7.73 23.43
N LEU A 123 -19.05 -8.50 22.70
CA LEU A 123 -18.90 -9.95 22.93
C LEU A 123 -18.15 -10.29 24.22
N GLU A 124 -17.19 -9.48 24.68
CA GLU A 124 -16.55 -9.70 25.99
C GLU A 124 -17.46 -9.31 27.17
N LEU A 125 -18.34 -8.32 27.01
CA LEU A 125 -19.37 -8.00 28.01
C LEU A 125 -20.48 -9.06 28.10
N LEU A 126 -20.55 -9.99 27.15
CA LEU A 126 -21.54 -11.08 27.09
C LEU A 126 -20.90 -12.49 27.22
N GLY A 127 -19.64 -12.60 27.65
CA GLY A 127 -18.97 -13.87 27.97
C GLY A 127 -19.43 -14.46 29.31
N PRO A 128 -19.38 -15.79 29.50
CA PRO A 128 -20.30 -16.52 30.37
C PRO A 128 -20.05 -16.27 31.86
N LEU A 129 -21.13 -15.92 32.58
CA LEU A 129 -21.31 -16.22 34.00
C LEU A 129 -21.54 -17.72 34.18
#